data_AF-W1XEQ0-F1
#
_entry.id   AF-W1XEQ0-F1
#
_cell.length_a   1.000
_cell.length_b   1.000
_cell.length_c   1.000
_cell.angle_alpha   90.00
_cell.angle_beta   90.00
_cell.angle_gamma   90.00
#
_symmetry.space_group_name_H-M   'P 1'
#
loop_
_entity.id
_entity.type
_entity.pdbx_description
1 polymer ?
#
loop_
_entity_poly.entity_id
_entity_poly.type
_entity_poly.pdbx_seq_one_letter_code
_entity_poly.pdbx_strand_id
1 'polypeptide(L)'
;MRVTTQQTYVSMTQSFNNLSGDLAHVVEQMATGKQILQPSDDPIAATRITQLNRQQSAIEQYQSNIDSASAGLSQQESILDGVNNSLLAVRDDLLEAANGTNTADSLASLGQDIESLTESMVAALNYQDEDGHYVFGGTINDQPPIVAVDDDGDGVTDSY
;
A
#
# COMPACT_ATOMS: atom_id res chain seq x y z
N MET A 1 12.32 -71.46 -27.85
CA MET A 1 11.63 -70.56 -28.79
C MET A 1 10.33 -69.95 -28.22
N ARG A 2 9.43 -70.69 -27.53
CA ARG A 2 8.19 -70.09 -26.93
C ARG A 2 8.42 -69.03 -25.85
N VAL A 3 9.40 -69.24 -24.98
CA VAL A 3 9.78 -68.29 -23.91
C VAL A 3 10.34 -66.99 -24.51
N THR A 4 11.10 -67.12 -25.60
CA THR A 4 11.73 -66.00 -26.31
C THR A 4 10.69 -65.11 -26.98
N THR A 5 9.65 -65.68 -27.61
CA THR A 5 8.55 -64.89 -28.22
C THR A 5 7.74 -64.14 -27.17
N GLN A 6 7.47 -64.76 -26.01
CA GLN A 6 6.80 -64.10 -24.89
C GLN A 6 7.64 -62.95 -24.32
N GLN A 7 8.96 -63.15 -24.18
CA GLN A 7 9.89 -62.10 -23.75
C GLN A 7 9.96 -60.94 -24.75
N THR A 8 10.00 -61.22 -26.06
CA THR A 8 9.97 -60.16 -27.09
C THR A 8 8.69 -59.35 -27.02
N TYR A 9 7.54 -60.00 -26.85
CA TYR A 9 6.24 -59.32 -26.73
C TYR A 9 6.20 -58.43 -25.48
N VAL A 10 6.63 -58.94 -24.31
CA VAL A 10 6.69 -58.16 -23.07
C VAL A 10 7.63 -56.96 -23.20
N SER A 11 8.83 -57.14 -23.77
CA SER A 11 9.75 -56.04 -24.01
C SER A 11 9.17 -54.99 -24.96
N MET A 12 8.44 -55.40 -26.00
CA MET A 12 7.81 -54.48 -26.94
C MET A 12 6.67 -53.69 -26.29
N THR A 13 5.84 -54.35 -25.46
CA THR A 13 4.80 -53.68 -24.68
C THR A 13 5.40 -52.70 -23.66
N GLN A 14 6.50 -53.06 -22.99
CA GLN A 14 7.20 -52.17 -22.06
C GLN A 14 7.72 -50.92 -22.78
N SER A 15 8.38 -51.09 -23.93
CA SER A 15 8.88 -49.98 -24.76
C SER A 15 7.74 -49.07 -25.24
N PHE A 16 6.59 -49.64 -25.61
CA PHE A 16 5.43 -48.85 -26.03
C PHE A 16 4.84 -48.01 -24.89
N ASN A 17 4.75 -48.58 -23.69
CA ASN A 17 4.31 -47.85 -22.50
C ASN A 17 5.26 -46.70 -22.16
N ASN A 18 6.58 -46.93 -22.21
CA ASN A 18 7.58 -45.88 -21.98
C ASN A 18 7.45 -44.75 -23.02
N LEU A 19 7.37 -45.09 -24.30
CA LEU A 19 7.22 -44.10 -25.38
C LEU A 19 5.93 -43.28 -25.26
N SER A 20 4.83 -43.92 -24.85
CA SER A 20 3.56 -43.22 -24.62
C SER A 20 3.67 -42.23 -23.46
N GLY A 21 4.41 -42.58 -22.41
CA GLY A 21 4.72 -41.69 -21.28
C GLY A 21 5.60 -40.51 -21.68
N ASP A 22 6.68 -40.76 -22.42
CA ASP A 22 7.58 -39.71 -22.92
C ASP A 22 6.84 -38.73 -23.84
N LEU A 23 5.97 -39.25 -24.73
CA LEU A 23 5.14 -38.42 -25.60
C LEU A 23 4.19 -37.53 -24.79
N ALA A 24 3.53 -38.09 -23.76
CA ALA A 24 2.64 -37.32 -22.90
C ALA A 24 3.38 -36.19 -22.18
N HIS A 25 4.59 -36.46 -21.69
CA HIS A 25 5.44 -35.46 -21.04
C HIS A 25 5.85 -34.33 -21.99
N VAL A 26 6.29 -34.64 -23.22
CA VAL A 26 6.66 -33.62 -24.22
C VAL A 26 5.44 -32.79 -24.63
N VAL A 27 4.26 -33.41 -24.79
CA VAL A 27 3.02 -32.69 -25.07
C VAL A 27 2.67 -31.73 -23.94
N GLU A 28 2.88 -32.12 -22.68
CA GLU A 28 2.68 -31.25 -21.52
C GLU A 28 3.68 -30.08 -21.47
N GLN A 29 4.95 -30.32 -21.80
CA GLN A 29 5.96 -29.26 -21.93
C GLN A 29 5.60 -28.28 -23.05
N MET A 30 5.12 -28.77 -24.20
CA MET A 30 4.64 -27.93 -25.30
C MET A 30 3.42 -27.10 -24.92
N ALA A 31 2.48 -27.68 -24.18
CA ALA A 31 1.26 -26.99 -23.75
C ALA A 31 1.55 -25.90 -22.71
N THR A 32 2.47 -26.16 -21.77
CA THR A 32 2.82 -25.22 -20.69
C THR A 32 3.93 -24.23 -21.07
N GLY A 33 4.71 -24.54 -22.10
CA GLY A 33 5.93 -23.82 -22.46
C GLY A 33 7.07 -23.97 -21.44
N LYS A 34 6.92 -24.86 -20.45
CA LYS A 34 7.91 -25.06 -19.38
C LYS A 34 8.75 -26.30 -19.67
N GLN A 35 10.07 -26.15 -19.59
CA GLN A 35 11.00 -27.26 -19.73
C GLN A 35 10.99 -28.18 -18.49
N ILE A 36 10.71 -27.64 -17.30
CA ILE A 36 10.68 -28.41 -16.05
C ILE A 36 9.25 -28.36 -15.52
N LEU A 37 8.61 -29.53 -15.45
CA LEU A 37 7.24 -29.69 -14.98
C LEU A 37 7.21 -30.22 -13.56
N GLN A 38 8.09 -31.18 -13.27
CA GLN A 38 8.19 -31.82 -11.97
C GLN A 38 9.61 -31.66 -11.40
N PRO A 39 9.76 -31.57 -10.07
CA PRO A 39 11.08 -31.56 -9.43
C PRO A 39 11.93 -32.81 -9.72
N SER A 40 11.30 -33.91 -10.15
CA SER A 40 11.98 -35.13 -10.60
C SER A 40 12.69 -34.98 -11.94
N ASP A 41 12.29 -34.02 -12.79
CA ASP A 41 12.86 -33.83 -14.14
C ASP A 41 14.27 -33.22 -14.04
N ASP A 42 14.45 -32.25 -13.15
CA ASP A 42 15.75 -31.70 -12.76
C ASP A 42 15.68 -31.11 -11.33
N PRO A 43 16.18 -31.82 -10.30
CA PRO A 43 16.09 -31.36 -8.92
C PRO A 43 16.96 -30.12 -8.64
N ILE A 44 18.03 -29.91 -9.39
CA ILE A 44 18.93 -28.76 -9.23
C ILE A 44 18.23 -27.51 -9.77
N ALA A 45 17.74 -27.59 -10.99
CA ALA A 45 17.02 -26.48 -11.61
C ALA A 45 15.69 -26.20 -10.90
N ALA A 46 14.96 -27.23 -10.44
CA ALA A 46 13.74 -27.05 -9.64
C ALA A 46 14.00 -26.32 -8.32
N THR A 47 15.11 -26.61 -7.64
CA THR A 47 15.52 -25.87 -6.43
C THR A 47 15.82 -24.41 -6.76
N ARG A 48 16.52 -24.14 -7.87
CA ARG A 48 16.81 -22.77 -8.32
C ARG A 48 15.54 -22.00 -8.68
N ILE A 49 14.62 -22.61 -9.41
CA ILE A 49 13.31 -22.03 -9.74
C ILE A 49 12.54 -21.70 -8.46
N THR A 50 12.52 -22.61 -7.48
CA THR A 50 11.84 -22.36 -6.20
C THR A 50 12.45 -21.17 -5.46
N GLN A 51 13.79 -21.03 -5.45
CA GLN A 51 14.45 -19.87 -4.87
C GLN A 51 14.07 -18.57 -5.59
N LEU A 52 14.05 -18.58 -6.92
CA LEU A 52 13.65 -17.42 -7.73
C LEU A 52 12.19 -17.04 -7.48
N ASN A 53 11.28 -18.01 -7.42
CA ASN A 53 9.87 -17.75 -7.10
C ASN A 53 9.71 -17.13 -5.70
N ARG A 54 10.45 -17.62 -4.69
CA ARG A 54 10.44 -17.01 -3.35
C ARG A 54 10.96 -15.57 -3.38
N GLN A 55 12.02 -15.30 -4.12
CA GLN A 55 12.55 -13.95 -4.28
C GLN A 55 11.53 -13.05 -4.99
N GLN A 56 10.88 -13.56 -6.03
CA GLN A 56 9.84 -12.84 -6.76
C GLN A 56 8.65 -12.50 -5.85
N SER A 57 8.12 -13.47 -5.10
CA SER A 57 7.03 -13.21 -4.15
C SER A 57 7.42 -12.21 -3.04
N ALA A 58 8.67 -12.25 -2.58
CA ALA A 58 9.16 -11.24 -1.62
C ALA A 58 9.21 -9.84 -2.25
N ILE A 59 9.67 -9.72 -3.50
CA ILE A 59 9.68 -8.45 -4.25
C ILE A 59 8.26 -7.94 -4.47
N GLU A 60 7.31 -8.81 -4.85
CA GLU A 60 5.90 -8.46 -5.01
C GLU A 60 5.29 -7.92 -3.71
N GLN A 61 5.60 -8.56 -2.57
CA GLN A 61 5.17 -8.05 -1.27
C GLN A 61 5.78 -6.69 -0.96
N TYR A 62 7.06 -6.48 -1.23
CA TYR A 62 7.69 -5.17 -1.04
C TYR A 62 7.06 -4.10 -1.93
N GLN A 63 6.74 -4.42 -3.18
CA GLN A 63 6.06 -3.48 -4.07
C GLN A 63 4.69 -3.10 -3.51
N SER A 64 3.88 -4.08 -3.09
CA SER A 64 2.57 -3.82 -2.50
C SER A 64 2.65 -2.97 -1.22
N ASN A 65 3.66 -3.20 -0.38
CA ASN A 65 3.90 -2.38 0.81
C ASN A 65 4.29 -0.94 0.44
N ILE A 66 5.15 -0.76 -0.57
CA ILE A 66 5.55 0.55 -1.07
C ILE A 66 4.35 1.29 -1.65
N ASP A 67 3.51 0.62 -2.44
CA ASP A 67 2.33 1.23 -3.05
C ASP A 67 1.33 1.70 -1.96
N SER A 68 1.13 0.87 -0.93
CA SER A 68 0.25 1.21 0.20
C SER A 68 0.80 2.40 1.01
N ALA A 69 2.11 2.40 1.29
CA ALA A 69 2.76 3.51 1.99
C ALA A 69 2.74 4.79 1.15
N SER A 70 2.98 4.69 -0.16
CA SER A 70 2.93 5.83 -1.07
C SER A 70 1.53 6.44 -1.14
N ALA A 71 0.48 5.62 -1.18
CA ALA A 71 -0.90 6.09 -1.17
C ALA A 71 -1.21 6.88 0.12
N GLY A 72 -0.81 6.35 1.29
CA GLY A 72 -0.96 7.04 2.57
C GLY A 72 -0.19 8.36 2.62
N LEU A 73 1.06 8.39 2.14
CA LEU A 73 1.86 9.62 2.07
C LEU A 73 1.26 10.66 1.12
N SER A 74 0.75 10.25 -0.04
CA SER A 74 0.08 11.17 -0.97
C SER A 74 -1.19 11.78 -0.39
N GLN A 75 -1.96 11.00 0.39
CA GLN A 75 -3.13 11.52 1.10
C GLN A 75 -2.71 12.55 2.17
N GLN A 76 -1.65 12.26 2.94
CA GLN A 76 -1.08 13.19 3.92
C GLN A 76 -0.62 14.50 3.26
N GLU A 77 0.08 14.41 2.14
CA GLU A 77 0.56 15.56 1.38
C GLU A 77 -0.59 16.44 0.88
N SER A 78 -1.66 15.83 0.34
CA SER A 78 -2.85 16.58 -0.10
C SER A 78 -3.53 17.34 1.04
N ILE A 79 -3.55 16.77 2.24
CA ILE A 79 -4.11 17.44 3.42
C ILE A 79 -3.20 18.59 3.85
N LEU A 80 -1.89 18.37 3.91
CA LEU A 80 -0.91 19.40 4.28
C LEU A 80 -0.90 20.56 3.28
N ASP A 81 -1.12 20.31 1.99
CA ASP A 81 -1.28 21.36 0.98
C ASP A 81 -2.52 22.23 1.27
N GLY A 82 -3.63 21.62 1.68
CA GLY A 82 -4.83 22.34 2.13
C GLY A 82 -4.57 23.21 3.36
N VAL A 83 -3.84 22.68 4.34
CA VAL A 83 -3.41 23.41 5.54
C VAL A 83 -2.50 24.57 5.18
N ASN A 84 -1.55 24.37 4.27
CA ASN A 84 -0.64 25.41 3.79
C ASN A 84 -1.40 26.56 3.09
N ASN A 85 -2.41 26.24 2.27
CA ASN A 85 -3.26 27.26 1.65
C ASN A 85 -4.05 28.05 2.70
N SER A 86 -4.55 27.39 3.74
CA SER A 86 -5.25 28.05 4.85
C SER A 86 -4.32 28.98 5.64
N LEU A 87 -3.07 28.57 5.88
CA LEU A 87 -2.03 29.41 6.50
C LEU A 87 -1.72 30.66 5.67
N LEU A 88 -1.67 30.53 4.34
CA LEU A 88 -1.46 31.67 3.46
C LEU A 88 -2.65 32.65 3.52
N ALA A 89 -3.88 32.16 3.58
CA ALA A 89 -5.07 33.00 3.76
C ALA A 89 -5.04 33.74 5.09
N VAL A 90 -4.75 33.06 6.21
CA VAL A 90 -4.59 33.68 7.53
C VAL A 90 -3.53 34.78 7.50
N ARG A 91 -2.39 34.54 6.83
CA ARG A 91 -1.33 35.55 6.67
C ARG A 91 -1.85 36.79 5.92
N ASP A 92 -2.62 36.60 4.87
CA ASP A 92 -3.16 37.70 4.07
C ASP A 92 -4.19 38.52 4.88
N ASP A 93 -5.06 37.85 5.66
CA ASP A 93 -6.00 38.51 6.57
C ASP A 93 -5.29 39.29 7.69
N LEU A 94 -4.20 38.74 8.23
CA LEU A 94 -3.36 39.44 9.21
C LEU A 94 -2.66 40.67 8.63
N LEU A 95 -2.22 40.58 7.36
CA LEU A 95 -1.62 41.71 6.66
C LEU A 95 -2.66 42.81 6.41
N GLU A 96 -3.88 42.42 6.04
CA GLU A 96 -4.99 43.36 5.89
C GLU A 96 -5.33 44.01 7.22
N ALA A 97 -5.42 43.24 8.31
CA ALA A 97 -5.69 43.75 9.66
C ALA A 97 -4.63 44.76 10.13
N ALA A 98 -3.37 44.60 9.71
CA ALA A 98 -2.27 45.51 10.04
C ALA A 98 -2.39 46.89 9.36
N ASN A 99 -3.27 47.07 8.38
CA ASN A 99 -3.53 48.37 7.76
C ASN A 99 -4.20 49.33 8.77
N GLY A 100 -3.58 50.49 8.98
CA GLY A 100 -4.03 51.49 9.98
C GLY A 100 -5.36 52.20 9.66
N THR A 101 -6.00 51.87 8.55
CA THR A 101 -7.30 52.41 8.12
C THR A 101 -8.49 51.54 8.53
N ASN A 102 -8.25 50.37 9.11
CA ASN A 102 -9.32 49.45 9.51
C ASN A 102 -10.14 49.99 10.67
N THR A 103 -11.45 49.69 10.62
CA THR A 103 -12.37 49.98 11.71
C THR A 103 -12.43 48.81 12.70
N ALA A 104 -12.95 49.05 13.91
CA ALA A 104 -13.14 47.98 14.90
C ALA A 104 -14.04 46.85 14.37
N ASP A 105 -15.09 47.18 13.60
CA ASP A 105 -15.98 46.18 12.99
C ASP A 105 -15.25 45.35 11.92
N SER A 106 -14.40 45.98 11.09
CA SER A 106 -13.58 45.28 10.09
C SER A 106 -12.58 44.33 10.72
N LEU A 107 -11.95 44.74 11.83
CA LEU A 107 -11.03 43.88 12.58
C LEU A 107 -11.75 42.71 13.25
N ALA A 108 -12.99 42.91 13.73
CA ALA A 108 -13.80 41.85 14.30
C ALA A 108 -14.17 40.79 13.23
N SER A 109 -14.54 41.21 12.02
CA SER A 109 -14.81 40.29 10.91
C SER A 109 -13.57 39.49 10.50
N LEU A 110 -12.41 40.14 10.34
CA LEU A 110 -11.15 39.46 10.03
C LEU A 110 -10.75 38.45 11.13
N GLY A 111 -11.05 38.77 12.40
CA GLY A 111 -10.87 37.83 13.51
C GLY A 111 -11.72 36.58 13.37
N GLN A 112 -12.98 36.70 12.96
CA GLN A 112 -13.87 35.56 12.70
C GLN A 112 -13.40 34.71 11.52
N ASP A 113 -12.90 35.35 10.46
CA ASP A 113 -12.37 34.64 9.30
C ASP A 113 -11.12 33.82 9.68
N ILE A 114 -10.19 34.40 10.46
CA ILE A 114 -9.00 33.70 10.97
C ILE A 114 -9.38 32.55 11.91
N GLU A 115 -10.36 32.74 12.78
CA GLU A 115 -10.89 31.69 13.68
C GLU A 115 -11.44 30.52 12.85
N SER A 116 -12.29 30.80 11.86
CA SER A 116 -12.84 29.77 10.97
C SER A 116 -11.76 29.03 10.17
N LEU A 117 -10.74 29.74 9.67
CA LEU A 117 -9.60 29.13 8.99
C LEU A 117 -8.79 28.22 9.92
N THR A 118 -8.62 28.63 11.18
CA THR A 118 -7.92 27.84 12.20
C THR A 118 -8.69 26.57 12.54
N GLU A 119 -10.01 26.66 12.73
CA GLU A 119 -10.88 25.49 12.95
C GLU A 119 -10.83 24.51 11.76
N SER A 120 -10.85 25.03 10.54
CA SER A 120 -10.73 24.23 9.32
C SER A 120 -9.38 23.49 9.26
N MET A 121 -8.29 24.16 9.63
CA MET A 121 -6.96 23.53 9.70
C MET A 121 -6.90 22.44 10.76
N VAL A 122 -7.46 22.66 11.95
CA VAL A 122 -7.52 21.63 13.01
C VAL A 122 -8.34 20.44 12.53
N ALA A 123 -9.48 20.67 11.89
CA ALA A 123 -10.30 19.60 11.31
C ALA A 123 -9.54 18.79 10.24
N ALA A 124 -8.77 19.48 9.38
CA ALA A 124 -7.94 18.83 8.37
C ALA A 124 -6.82 17.98 9.00
N LEU A 125 -6.13 18.49 10.03
CA LEU A 125 -5.08 17.77 10.73
C LEU A 125 -5.61 16.61 11.60
N ASN A 126 -6.90 16.65 11.96
CA ASN A 126 -7.62 15.57 12.63
C ASN A 126 -8.35 14.64 11.65
N TYR A 127 -7.99 14.64 10.36
CA TYR A 127 -8.59 13.75 9.38
C TYR A 127 -8.39 12.27 9.76
N GLN A 128 -9.47 11.49 9.66
CA GLN A 128 -9.51 10.06 9.90
C GLN A 128 -9.58 9.31 8.57
N ASP A 129 -8.83 8.22 8.46
CA ASP A 129 -8.93 7.29 7.34
C ASP A 129 -10.23 6.47 7.39
N GLU A 130 -10.52 5.68 6.34
CA GLU A 130 -11.69 4.80 6.24
C GLU A 130 -11.80 3.80 7.41
N ASP A 131 -10.65 3.44 7.98
CA ASP A 131 -10.55 2.56 9.16
C ASP A 131 -10.74 3.29 10.51
N GLY A 132 -10.98 4.60 10.50
CA GLY A 132 -11.20 5.43 11.69
C GLY A 132 -9.92 5.88 12.39
N HIS A 133 -8.75 5.65 11.77
CA HIS A 133 -7.45 6.02 12.33
C HIS A 133 -7.07 7.46 11.96
N TYR A 134 -6.57 8.22 12.94
CA TYR A 134 -6.04 9.56 12.67
C TYR A 134 -4.73 9.49 11.88
N VAL A 135 -4.75 10.10 10.69
CA VAL A 135 -3.66 10.02 9.72
C VAL A 135 -2.36 10.68 10.24
N PHE A 136 -2.47 11.67 11.13
CA PHE A 136 -1.35 12.38 11.74
C PHE A 136 -1.05 11.94 13.20
N GLY A 137 -1.74 10.92 13.73
CA GLY A 137 -1.55 10.42 15.11
C GLY A 137 -0.29 9.56 15.31
N GLY A 138 0.40 9.19 14.24
CA GLY A 138 1.61 8.37 14.32
C GLY A 138 1.31 6.98 14.87
N THR A 139 1.86 6.65 16.05
CA THR A 139 1.67 5.32 16.69
C THR A 139 0.37 5.24 17.50
N ILE A 140 -0.12 6.37 18.02
CA ILE A 140 -1.39 6.44 18.74
C ILE A 140 -2.39 7.13 17.80
N ASN A 141 -3.20 6.32 17.13
CA ASN A 141 -4.14 6.77 16.10
C ASN A 141 -5.62 6.64 16.54
N ASP A 142 -5.85 6.37 17.82
CA ASP A 142 -7.17 6.28 18.46
C ASP A 142 -7.63 7.61 19.11
N GLN A 143 -6.77 8.64 19.10
CA GLN A 143 -7.05 9.95 19.69
C GLN A 143 -6.72 11.07 18.69
N PRO A 144 -7.46 12.20 18.70
CA PRO A 144 -7.16 13.33 17.83
C PRO A 144 -5.74 13.85 18.09
N PRO A 145 -4.90 14.00 17.05
CA PRO A 145 -3.54 14.50 17.21
C PRO A 145 -3.47 15.99 17.56
N ILE A 146 -4.48 16.78 17.17
CA ILE A 146 -4.54 18.22 17.42
C ILE A 146 -5.80 18.54 18.21
N VAL A 147 -5.67 19.31 19.29
CA VAL A 147 -6.79 19.91 20.02
C VAL A 147 -6.77 21.42 19.85
N ALA A 148 -7.94 22.02 19.58
CA ALA A 148 -8.07 23.43 19.22
C ALA A 148 -7.82 24.38 20.40
N VAL A 149 -8.12 23.93 21.62
CA VAL A 149 -7.87 24.63 22.88
C VAL A 149 -7.49 23.58 23.91
N ASP A 150 -6.29 23.72 24.44
CA ASP A 150 -5.69 22.87 25.47
C ASP A 150 -4.95 23.82 26.42
N ASP A 151 -5.67 24.39 27.38
CA ASP A 151 -5.08 25.35 28.33
C ASP A 151 -4.22 24.62 29.39
N ASP A 152 -4.38 23.31 29.57
CA ASP A 152 -3.69 22.52 30.59
C ASP A 152 -2.64 21.51 30.07
N GLY A 153 -2.58 21.31 28.76
CA GLY A 153 -1.60 20.48 28.06
C GLY A 153 -1.93 18.98 28.05
N ASP A 154 -3.18 18.58 28.29
CA ASP A 154 -3.58 17.18 28.44
C ASP A 154 -4.02 16.51 27.12
N GLY A 155 -4.14 17.27 26.03
CA GLY A 155 -4.54 16.75 24.72
C GLY A 155 -6.04 16.52 24.56
N VAL A 156 -6.88 17.08 25.44
CA VAL A 156 -8.35 17.08 25.37
C VAL A 156 -8.83 18.50 25.06
N THR A 157 -9.94 18.64 24.33
CA THR A 157 -10.52 19.97 24.09
C THR A 157 -11.15 20.48 25.37
N ASP A 158 -10.66 21.59 25.89
CA ASP A 158 -11.27 22.24 27.04
C ASP A 158 -12.68 22.73 26.70
N SER A 159 -13.67 22.26 27.47
CA SER A 159 -15.02 22.81 27.40
C SER A 159 -15.12 24.00 28.36
N TYR A 160 -15.45 25.18 27.82
CA TYR A 160 -15.82 26.36 28.61
C TYR A 160 -16.98 26.10 29.58
#